data_AF-A0A523LZV0-F1
#
_entry.id   AF-A0A523LZV0-F1
#
_cell.length_a   1.000
_cell.length_b   1.000
_cell.length_c   1.000
_cell.angle_alpha   90.00
_cell.angle_beta   90.00
_cell.angle_gamma   90.00
#
_symmetry.space_group_name_H-M   'P 1'
#
loop_
_entity.id
_entity.type
_entity.pdbx_description
1 polymer ?
#
loop_
_entity_poly.entity_id
_entity_poly.type
_entity_poly.pdbx_seq_one_letter_code
_entity_poly.pdbx_strand_id
1 'polypeptide(L)'
;MKIGVPRENHDGERRVATTPDVASQLIKLGYSVAVEKGAGTAASYSDAAYEQAGCEILSSARDIWKQSDIILKVRGPDKKEAGRLRADQTLISFLWPAQNPKLLAQLTATGATVLAMDSVPRISRAQKMDALSSMANIAGYRAVVEAAQHFGRFFTGQITAAGKVPPAKVLVIGAGVAGLAAIGAAKSMGAIVRAFDTRPEVKEQVESMDAEFLMLDFDDEDGSGEGGYAKIMSEEFIKAEMALFAEQAKEVDIIITTALIPGKPAPRLITADMVRSMKDGSVIVDLAAEQGGNCELTQPDKVVQTDGVSIIGYTNLPSRLAAQASQLYATNLRHMLTDMTPGKDGQIVVDMEDEAIRGATVCKDGETTWPPPAPKLSAAPPQAVSEPVPEVVEEKPSVSGPIIAMALAGLALLGLGAVAPPSFMAHFTVFVLSCFIGYMVIWNVSPALHTPLMSVTNAISSIIVIGALLQVSVANETIMWIAAFTILITSINIAGGFAVTYRMLDMFRK
;
A
#
# COMPACT_ATOMS: atom_id res chain seq x y z
N MET A 1 -7.53 -21.41 25.56
CA MET A 1 -6.11 -21.17 25.89
C MET A 1 -5.86 -19.70 26.21
N LYS A 2 -4.75 -19.37 26.90
CA LYS A 2 -4.32 -18.01 27.27
C LYS A 2 -3.18 -17.54 26.37
N ILE A 3 -3.39 -16.41 25.72
CA ILE A 3 -2.38 -15.68 24.94
C ILE A 3 -1.62 -14.73 25.87
N GLY A 4 -0.30 -14.71 25.78
CA GLY A 4 0.60 -13.81 26.50
C GLY A 4 1.34 -12.88 25.55
N VAL A 5 1.33 -11.59 25.86
CA VAL A 5 2.04 -10.56 25.10
C VAL A 5 3.05 -9.85 26.00
N PRO A 6 4.33 -10.28 26.02
CA PRO A 6 5.36 -9.59 26.76
C PRO A 6 5.72 -8.27 26.08
N ARG A 7 6.33 -7.36 26.84
CA ARG A 7 6.95 -6.15 26.31
C ARG A 7 8.20 -6.53 25.53
N GLU A 8 8.41 -5.90 24.38
CA GLU A 8 9.65 -6.08 23.63
C GLU A 8 10.85 -5.52 24.41
N ASN A 9 11.94 -6.28 24.42
CA ASN A 9 13.17 -6.03 25.18
C ASN A 9 14.36 -5.62 24.28
N HIS A 10 14.16 -5.60 22.96
CA HIS A 10 15.18 -5.16 22.02
C HIS A 10 15.27 -3.64 21.98
N ASP A 11 16.49 -3.10 21.99
CA ASP A 11 16.72 -1.66 21.93
C ASP A 11 16.09 -1.06 20.67
N GLY A 12 15.36 0.05 20.84
CA GLY A 12 14.69 0.73 19.74
C GLY A 12 13.46 0.01 19.17
N GLU A 13 13.03 -1.11 19.74
CA GLU A 13 11.74 -1.73 19.41
C GLU A 13 10.61 -1.03 20.16
N ARG A 14 9.66 -0.48 19.41
CA ARG A 14 8.52 0.27 19.96
C ARG A 14 7.19 -0.40 19.63
N ARG A 15 7.19 -1.42 18.79
CA ARG A 15 5.99 -2.18 18.41
C ARG A 15 5.58 -3.13 19.53
N VAL A 16 4.34 -3.60 19.46
CA VAL A 16 3.77 -4.62 20.34
C VAL A 16 3.01 -5.66 19.51
N ALA A 17 3.00 -6.91 19.95
CA ALA A 17 2.47 -8.03 19.15
C ALA A 17 0.93 -8.07 19.09
N THR A 18 0.24 -7.34 19.96
CA THR A 18 -1.21 -7.16 19.87
C THR A 18 -1.60 -5.72 20.19
N THR A 19 -2.75 -5.27 19.69
CA THR A 19 -3.35 -3.97 20.04
C THR A 19 -4.68 -4.20 20.76
N PRO A 20 -5.24 -3.21 21.48
CA PRO A 20 -6.52 -3.38 22.16
C PRO A 20 -7.66 -3.85 21.22
N ASP A 21 -7.71 -3.30 20.00
CA ASP A 21 -8.68 -3.72 18.98
C ASP A 21 -8.51 -5.20 18.61
N VAL A 22 -7.30 -5.62 18.25
CA VAL A 22 -7.04 -7.02 17.89
C VAL A 22 -7.22 -7.97 19.07
N ALA A 23 -6.84 -7.56 20.27
CA ALA A 23 -7.03 -8.36 21.48
C ALA A 23 -8.51 -8.66 21.72
N SER A 24 -9.41 -7.70 21.51
CA SER A 24 -10.85 -7.93 21.59
C SER A 24 -11.34 -8.98 20.58
N GLN A 25 -10.71 -9.04 19.39
CA GLN A 25 -11.02 -10.03 18.36
C GLN A 25 -10.48 -11.42 18.72
N LEU A 26 -9.28 -11.49 19.33
CA LEU A 26 -8.71 -12.73 19.86
C LEU A 26 -9.59 -13.30 20.98
N ILE A 27 -10.12 -12.45 21.86
CA ILE A 27 -11.05 -12.87 22.91
C ILE A 27 -12.33 -13.47 22.30
N LYS A 28 -12.87 -12.86 21.23
CA LYS A 28 -14.02 -13.39 20.49
C LYS A 28 -13.73 -14.73 19.78
N LEU A 29 -12.47 -15.08 19.53
CA LEU A 29 -12.05 -16.38 19.02
C LEU A 29 -11.94 -17.46 20.12
N GLY A 30 -12.23 -17.11 21.39
CA GLY A 30 -12.24 -18.03 22.53
C GLY A 30 -11.00 -17.98 23.41
N TYR A 31 -10.05 -17.08 23.13
CA TYR A 31 -8.83 -16.91 23.94
C TYR A 31 -9.06 -16.02 25.16
N SER A 32 -8.28 -16.20 26.21
CA SER A 32 -7.99 -15.12 27.17
C SER A 32 -6.67 -14.45 26.78
N VAL A 33 -6.54 -13.14 27.00
CA VAL A 33 -5.35 -12.39 26.60
C VAL A 33 -4.76 -11.71 27.83
N ALA A 34 -3.48 -11.97 28.08
CA ALA A 34 -2.69 -11.28 29.09
C ALA A 34 -1.57 -10.47 28.44
N VAL A 35 -1.38 -9.24 28.91
CA VAL A 35 -0.41 -8.28 28.38
C VAL A 35 0.50 -7.83 29.53
N GLU A 36 1.81 -7.77 29.28
CA GLU A 36 2.75 -7.20 30.25
C GLU A 36 2.47 -5.71 30.44
N LYS A 37 2.47 -5.25 31.69
CA LYS A 37 2.34 -3.83 32.04
C LYS A 37 3.31 -2.97 31.23
N GLY A 38 2.79 -2.00 30.51
CA GLY A 38 3.57 -1.07 29.68
C GLY A 38 4.04 -1.65 28.34
N ALA A 39 3.60 -2.84 27.93
CA ALA A 39 4.02 -3.44 26.65
C ALA A 39 3.65 -2.57 25.44
N GLY A 40 2.46 -1.95 25.46
CA GLY A 40 1.97 -1.12 24.37
C GLY A 40 2.35 0.36 24.43
N THR A 41 3.01 0.81 25.50
CA THR A 41 3.22 2.25 25.75
C THR A 41 3.99 2.94 24.62
N ALA A 42 5.03 2.30 24.09
CA ALA A 42 5.84 2.86 23.00
C ALA A 42 5.10 2.91 21.64
N ALA A 43 4.03 2.12 21.50
CA ALA A 43 3.11 2.12 20.36
C ALA A 43 1.84 2.96 20.61
N SER A 44 1.81 3.75 21.69
CA SER A 44 0.67 4.60 22.09
C SER A 44 -0.58 3.83 22.51
N TYR A 45 -0.43 2.62 23.05
CA TYR A 45 -1.51 1.86 23.69
C TYR A 45 -1.29 1.79 25.19
N SER A 46 -2.21 2.35 25.97
CA SER A 46 -2.15 2.32 27.44
C SER A 46 -2.63 0.99 28.00
N ASP A 47 -2.15 0.62 29.19
CA ASP A 47 -2.62 -0.58 29.91
C ASP A 47 -4.14 -0.55 30.11
N ALA A 48 -4.70 0.62 30.44
CA ALA A 48 -6.14 0.82 30.60
C ALA A 48 -6.93 0.51 29.31
N ALA A 49 -6.36 0.78 28.12
CA ALA A 49 -7.02 0.44 26.86
C ALA A 49 -7.09 -1.09 26.65
N TYR A 50 -6.06 -1.82 27.07
CA TYR A 50 -6.08 -3.30 27.07
C TYR A 50 -7.08 -3.86 28.08
N GLU A 51 -7.13 -3.30 29.29
CA GLU A 51 -8.13 -3.69 30.31
C GLU A 51 -9.56 -3.48 29.80
N GLN A 52 -9.83 -2.34 29.16
CA GLN A 52 -11.14 -2.06 28.52
C GLN A 52 -11.47 -3.02 27.38
N ALA A 53 -10.45 -3.52 26.68
CA ALA A 53 -10.60 -4.55 25.64
C ALA A 53 -10.80 -5.97 26.22
N GLY A 54 -10.75 -6.13 27.55
CA GLY A 54 -10.92 -7.42 28.24
C GLY A 54 -9.63 -8.20 28.47
N CYS A 55 -8.46 -7.55 28.34
CA CYS A 55 -7.18 -8.18 28.65
C CYS A 55 -6.87 -8.14 30.14
N GLU A 56 -6.12 -9.13 30.61
CA GLU A 56 -5.48 -9.11 31.93
C GLU A 56 -4.11 -8.43 31.84
N ILE A 57 -3.83 -7.47 32.74
CA ILE A 57 -2.50 -6.85 32.82
C ILE A 57 -1.65 -7.57 33.86
N LEU A 58 -0.54 -8.15 33.42
CA LEU A 58 0.43 -8.80 34.31
C LEU A 58 1.63 -7.89 34.58
N SER A 59 2.07 -7.86 35.83
CA SER A 59 3.12 -6.94 36.29
C SER A 59 4.53 -7.28 35.81
N SER A 60 4.77 -8.50 35.34
CA SER A 60 6.10 -8.95 34.92
C SER A 60 6.06 -9.84 33.69
N ALA A 61 7.08 -9.71 32.84
CA ALA A 61 7.33 -10.65 31.74
C ALA A 61 7.33 -12.10 32.23
N ARG A 62 7.93 -12.39 33.39
CA ARG A 62 8.00 -13.75 33.94
C ARG A 62 6.62 -14.38 34.12
N ASP A 63 5.65 -13.59 34.57
CA ASP A 63 4.28 -14.07 34.76
C ASP A 63 3.60 -14.36 33.41
N ILE A 64 3.81 -13.51 32.40
CA ILE A 64 3.34 -13.75 31.03
C ILE A 64 3.89 -15.09 30.50
N TRP A 65 5.20 -15.26 30.56
CA TRP A 65 5.84 -16.50 30.09
C TRP A 65 5.37 -17.72 30.87
N LYS A 66 5.05 -17.61 32.16
CA LYS A 66 4.64 -18.73 33.02
C LYS A 66 3.16 -19.11 32.88
N GLN A 67 2.28 -18.14 32.67
CA GLN A 67 0.83 -18.35 32.74
C GLN A 67 0.16 -18.55 31.38
N SER A 68 0.84 -18.21 30.29
CA SER A 68 0.25 -18.30 28.94
C SER A 68 0.57 -19.63 28.26
N ASP A 69 -0.33 -20.07 27.39
CA ASP A 69 -0.16 -21.22 26.50
C ASP A 69 0.45 -20.78 25.16
N ILE A 70 0.11 -19.57 24.70
CA ILE A 70 0.60 -18.99 23.45
C ILE A 70 1.34 -17.68 23.77
N ILE A 71 2.56 -17.52 23.27
CA ILE A 71 3.34 -16.29 23.38
C ILE A 71 3.39 -15.61 22.02
N LEU A 72 2.88 -14.37 21.95
CA LEU A 72 2.99 -13.53 20.77
C LEU A 72 4.06 -12.48 21.01
N LYS A 73 5.08 -12.46 20.15
CA LYS A 73 6.14 -11.44 20.15
C LYS A 73 6.30 -10.87 18.75
N VAL A 74 6.90 -9.69 18.67
CA VAL A 74 7.32 -9.09 17.40
C VAL A 74 8.63 -9.73 16.96
N ARG A 75 9.70 -9.55 17.75
CA ARG A 75 11.01 -10.12 17.46
C ARG A 75 11.19 -11.46 18.15
N GLY A 76 12.13 -12.26 17.66
CA GLY A 76 12.50 -13.52 18.27
C GLY A 76 12.98 -13.32 19.71
N PRO A 77 12.73 -14.29 20.61
CA PRO A 77 13.14 -14.16 22.00
C PRO A 77 14.65 -14.11 22.15
N ASP A 78 15.13 -13.32 23.10
CA ASP A 78 16.53 -13.36 23.49
C ASP A 78 16.87 -14.70 24.18
N LYS A 79 18.16 -14.95 24.46
CA LYS A 79 18.60 -16.20 25.11
C LYS A 79 17.91 -16.48 26.45
N LYS A 80 17.59 -15.43 27.23
CA LYS A 80 16.94 -15.56 28.54
C LYS A 80 15.44 -15.84 28.39
N GLU A 81 14.78 -15.19 27.43
CA GLU A 81 13.38 -15.42 27.08
C GLU A 81 13.17 -16.82 26.51
N ALA A 82 14.04 -17.26 25.58
CA ALA A 82 13.99 -18.61 25.03
C ALA A 82 14.14 -19.70 26.11
N GLY A 83 14.90 -19.43 27.18
CA GLY A 83 15.00 -20.31 28.34
C GLY A 83 13.76 -20.33 29.26
N ARG A 84 12.77 -19.46 29.04
CA ARG A 84 11.49 -19.45 29.77
C ARG A 84 10.39 -20.21 29.03
N LEU A 85 10.60 -20.50 27.75
CA LEU A 85 9.65 -21.21 26.91
C LEU A 85 9.52 -22.66 27.41
N ARG A 86 8.29 -23.14 27.54
CA ARG A 86 7.97 -24.49 28.02
C ARG A 86 7.51 -25.38 26.88
N ALA A 87 7.62 -26.70 27.06
CA ALA A 87 7.24 -27.69 26.05
C ALA A 87 5.75 -27.62 25.65
N ASP A 88 4.87 -27.22 26.58
CA ASP A 88 3.42 -27.08 26.35
C ASP A 88 3.03 -25.77 25.66
N GLN A 89 3.99 -24.90 25.32
CA GLN A 89 3.70 -23.58 24.76
C GLN A 89 3.85 -23.51 23.24
N THR A 90 3.14 -22.54 22.66
CA THR A 90 3.35 -22.08 21.28
C THR A 90 3.95 -20.68 21.26
N LEU A 91 5.04 -20.47 20.53
CA LEU A 91 5.63 -19.16 20.27
C LEU A 91 5.35 -18.73 18.82
N ILE A 92 4.86 -17.51 18.63
CA ILE A 92 4.70 -16.90 17.30
C ILE A 92 5.43 -15.55 17.27
N SER A 93 6.44 -15.42 16.40
CA SER A 93 7.25 -14.21 16.25
C SER A 93 8.05 -14.21 14.94
N PHE A 94 8.79 -13.15 14.64
CA PHE A 94 9.86 -13.21 13.64
C PHE A 94 11.09 -13.93 14.21
N LEU A 95 11.66 -14.89 13.48
CA LEU A 95 12.75 -15.75 13.96
C LEU A 95 13.96 -15.82 13.03
N TRP A 96 13.76 -15.70 11.71
CA TRP A 96 14.83 -15.78 10.72
C TRP A 96 15.68 -17.05 10.91
N PRO A 97 15.08 -18.26 10.82
CA PRO A 97 15.70 -19.52 11.23
C PRO A 97 17.00 -19.84 10.47
N ALA A 98 17.07 -19.45 9.19
CA ALA A 98 18.28 -19.64 8.37
C ALA A 98 19.47 -18.83 8.91
N GLN A 99 19.22 -17.63 9.43
CA GLN A 99 20.24 -16.73 9.97
C GLN A 99 20.54 -17.01 11.45
N ASN A 100 19.62 -17.68 12.16
CA ASN A 100 19.72 -17.90 13.60
C ASN A 100 19.68 -19.39 13.99
N PRO A 101 20.60 -20.24 13.47
CA PRO A 101 20.59 -21.68 13.74
C PRO A 101 20.74 -22.03 15.23
N LYS A 102 21.46 -21.19 16.00
CA LYS A 102 21.62 -21.37 17.45
C LYS A 102 20.31 -21.12 18.21
N LEU A 103 19.54 -20.10 17.82
CA LEU A 103 18.23 -19.82 18.41
C LEU A 103 17.26 -20.94 18.06
N LEU A 104 17.25 -21.38 16.80
CA LEU A 104 16.42 -22.50 16.35
C LEU A 104 16.69 -23.79 17.14
N ALA A 105 17.96 -24.14 17.33
CA ALA A 105 18.34 -25.30 18.15
C ALA A 105 17.91 -25.15 19.61
N GLN A 106 18.07 -23.95 20.20
CA GLN A 106 17.63 -23.67 21.57
C GLN A 106 16.12 -23.81 21.72
N LEU A 107 15.34 -23.25 20.78
CA LEU A 107 13.89 -23.34 20.78
C LEU A 107 13.41 -24.79 20.57
N THR A 108 14.03 -25.53 19.65
CA THR A 108 13.76 -26.95 19.43
C THR A 108 13.95 -27.75 20.73
N ALA A 109 15.05 -27.52 21.44
CA ALA A 109 15.36 -28.22 22.70
C ALA A 109 14.34 -27.99 23.83
N THR A 110 13.49 -26.95 23.74
CA THR A 110 12.43 -26.72 24.74
C THR A 110 11.24 -27.67 24.60
N GLY A 111 11.09 -28.33 23.44
CA GLY A 111 9.90 -29.13 23.12
C GLY A 111 8.69 -28.31 22.64
N ALA A 112 8.76 -26.98 22.67
CA ALA A 112 7.66 -26.10 22.32
C ALA A 112 7.33 -26.13 20.81
N THR A 113 6.11 -25.71 20.48
CA THR A 113 5.74 -25.40 19.09
C THR A 113 6.14 -23.98 18.76
N VAL A 114 6.77 -23.76 17.61
CA VAL A 114 7.28 -22.45 17.23
C VAL A 114 6.93 -22.13 15.78
N LEU A 115 6.28 -20.99 15.57
CA LEU A 115 5.91 -20.46 14.26
C LEU A 115 6.68 -19.17 13.97
N ALA A 116 7.38 -19.16 12.84
CA ALA A 116 8.14 -18.02 12.32
C ALA A 116 7.29 -17.24 11.31
N MET A 117 6.95 -15.98 11.64
CA MET A 117 6.17 -15.10 10.77
C MET A 117 6.91 -14.73 9.47
N ASP A 118 8.24 -14.76 9.48
CA ASP A 118 9.10 -14.58 8.29
C ASP A 118 9.13 -15.81 7.37
N SER A 119 8.62 -16.96 7.83
CA SER A 119 8.56 -18.21 7.04
C SER A 119 7.17 -18.50 6.48
N VAL A 120 6.21 -17.57 6.61
CA VAL A 120 4.90 -17.68 5.96
C VAL A 120 5.10 -17.71 4.43
N PRO A 121 4.61 -18.74 3.72
CA PRO A 121 4.80 -18.85 2.29
C PRO A 121 4.01 -17.78 1.53
N ARG A 122 4.58 -17.27 0.44
CA ARG A 122 3.95 -16.28 -0.44
C ARG A 122 2.95 -16.92 -1.41
N ILE A 123 1.88 -17.48 -0.86
CA ILE A 123 0.75 -18.05 -1.60
C ILE A 123 -0.50 -17.19 -1.38
N SER A 124 -1.42 -17.16 -2.34
CA SER A 124 -2.61 -16.30 -2.30
C SER A 124 -3.42 -16.45 -1.00
N ARG A 125 -3.54 -17.68 -0.49
CA ARG A 125 -4.28 -17.97 0.76
C ARG A 125 -3.64 -17.34 2.01
N ALA A 126 -2.33 -17.14 1.99
CA ALA A 126 -1.52 -16.68 3.12
C ALA A 126 -1.20 -15.18 3.09
N GLN A 127 -1.61 -14.45 2.04
CA GLN A 127 -1.35 -13.01 1.92
C GLN A 127 -1.85 -12.21 3.14
N LYS A 128 -3.00 -12.58 3.70
CA LYS A 128 -3.60 -11.94 4.90
C LYS A 128 -2.77 -12.09 6.19
N MET A 129 -1.80 -13.01 6.21
CA MET A 129 -0.91 -13.26 7.34
C MET A 129 0.55 -12.92 7.01
N ASP A 130 0.83 -12.35 5.83
CA ASP A 130 2.17 -11.93 5.42
C ASP A 130 2.59 -10.67 6.18
N ALA A 131 3.32 -10.91 7.28
CA ALA A 131 3.86 -9.86 8.11
C ALA A 131 5.02 -9.10 7.44
N LEU A 132 5.77 -9.72 6.52
CA LEU A 132 6.87 -9.07 5.80
C LEU A 132 6.34 -8.00 4.86
N SER A 133 5.29 -8.32 4.09
CA SER A 133 4.63 -7.35 3.21
C SER A 133 4.04 -6.18 4.01
N SER A 134 3.42 -6.45 5.16
CA SER A 134 2.90 -5.42 6.06
C SER A 134 4.01 -4.48 6.57
N MET A 135 5.15 -5.02 7.00
CA MET A 135 6.28 -4.21 7.48
C MET A 135 6.98 -3.46 6.35
N ALA A 136 7.10 -4.07 5.17
CA ALA A 136 7.68 -3.45 3.98
C ALA A 136 6.86 -2.24 3.50
N ASN A 137 5.53 -2.36 3.48
CA ASN A 137 4.63 -1.27 3.13
C ASN A 137 4.82 -0.06 4.08
N ILE A 138 4.86 -0.31 5.39
CA ILE A 138 5.12 0.72 6.40
C ILE A 138 6.51 1.33 6.22
N ALA A 139 7.54 0.51 5.97
CA ALA A 139 8.90 0.98 5.77
C ALA A 139 9.01 1.91 4.56
N GLY A 140 8.36 1.58 3.44
CA GLY A 140 8.32 2.40 2.23
C GLY A 140 7.65 3.76 2.47
N TYR A 141 6.48 3.77 3.12
CA TYR A 141 5.83 5.02 3.52
C TYR A 141 6.72 5.83 4.48
N ARG A 142 7.27 5.18 5.51
CA ARG A 142 8.10 5.86 6.52
C ARG A 142 9.38 6.42 5.92
N ALA A 143 9.96 5.75 4.92
CA ALA A 143 11.15 6.24 4.22
C ALA A 143 10.91 7.60 3.56
N VAL A 144 9.74 7.81 2.93
CA VAL A 144 9.37 9.12 2.35
C VAL A 144 9.20 10.19 3.43
N VAL A 145 8.59 9.83 4.57
CA VAL A 145 8.43 10.76 5.70
C VAL A 145 9.78 11.17 6.29
N GLU A 146 10.70 10.20 6.47
CA GLU A 146 12.06 10.49 6.93
C GLU A 146 12.83 11.32 5.88
N ALA A 147 12.67 11.02 4.58
CA ALA A 147 13.27 11.81 3.52
C ALA A 147 12.80 13.28 3.58
N ALA A 148 11.50 13.51 3.72
CA ALA A 148 10.94 14.86 3.85
C ALA A 148 11.41 15.59 5.12
N GLN A 149 11.59 14.88 6.24
CA GLN A 149 12.12 15.46 7.47
C GLN A 149 13.57 15.97 7.32
N HIS A 150 14.36 15.31 6.46
CA HIS A 150 15.76 15.63 6.23
C HIS A 150 15.99 16.50 4.97
N PHE A 151 14.97 16.69 4.14
CA PHE A 151 15.06 17.47 2.92
C PHE A 151 14.61 18.92 3.14
N GLY A 152 15.48 19.88 2.80
CA GLY A 152 15.26 21.30 3.09
C GLY A 152 14.36 22.07 2.12
N ARG A 153 13.66 21.38 1.20
CA ARG A 153 12.79 22.00 0.17
C ARG A 153 11.45 21.30 0.08
N PHE A 154 10.48 21.92 -0.60
CA PHE A 154 9.17 21.32 -0.80
C PHE A 154 9.21 20.11 -1.75
N PHE A 155 8.42 19.09 -1.44
CA PHE A 155 8.11 18.01 -2.38
C PHE A 155 7.21 18.51 -3.50
N THR A 156 6.14 19.23 -3.14
CA THR A 156 5.16 19.77 -4.08
C THR A 156 5.70 21.03 -4.77
N GLY A 157 5.65 21.05 -6.10
CA GLY A 157 5.92 22.26 -6.88
C GLY A 157 4.81 23.29 -6.70
N GLN A 158 5.17 24.58 -6.63
CA GLN A 158 4.22 25.68 -6.39
C GLN A 158 4.59 26.90 -7.24
N ILE A 159 3.57 27.64 -7.67
CA ILE A 159 3.76 28.98 -8.25
C ILE A 159 3.22 29.97 -7.22
N THR A 160 4.08 30.91 -6.82
CA THR A 160 3.75 31.92 -5.83
C THR A 160 4.12 33.31 -6.36
N ALA A 161 3.70 34.36 -5.67
CA ALA A 161 4.14 35.73 -5.97
C ALA A 161 5.68 35.89 -5.89
N ALA A 162 6.36 35.05 -5.10
CA ALA A 162 7.81 35.04 -4.96
C ALA A 162 8.54 34.21 -6.03
N GLY A 163 7.80 33.62 -6.99
CA GLY A 163 8.35 32.83 -8.08
C GLY A 163 7.86 31.38 -8.10
N LYS A 164 8.39 30.62 -9.06
CA LYS A 164 8.09 29.20 -9.29
C LYS A 164 9.07 28.32 -8.54
N VAL A 165 8.56 27.44 -7.68
CA VAL A 165 9.31 26.39 -7.00
C VAL A 165 9.04 25.06 -7.73
N PRO A 166 10.07 24.40 -8.29
CA PRO A 166 9.89 23.10 -8.92
C PRO A 166 9.58 22.01 -7.87
N PRO A 167 8.84 20.95 -8.25
CA PRO A 167 8.66 19.78 -7.38
C PRO A 167 9.98 19.04 -7.16
N ALA A 168 10.09 18.32 -6.04
CA ALA A 168 11.20 17.42 -5.80
C ALA A 168 11.18 16.25 -6.79
N LYS A 169 12.37 15.76 -7.16
CA LYS A 169 12.54 14.53 -7.94
C LYS A 169 13.00 13.40 -7.03
N VAL A 170 12.25 12.30 -7.02
CA VAL A 170 12.52 11.11 -6.21
C VAL A 170 12.81 9.92 -7.13
N LEU A 171 13.95 9.25 -6.92
CA LEU A 171 14.27 7.97 -7.53
C LEU A 171 14.03 6.83 -6.53
N VAL A 172 13.29 5.80 -6.92
CA VAL A 172 13.08 4.58 -6.13
C VAL A 172 13.75 3.40 -6.83
N ILE A 173 14.71 2.76 -6.16
CA ILE A 173 15.43 1.59 -6.67
C ILE A 173 14.88 0.33 -6.00
N GLY A 174 14.27 -0.53 -6.80
CA GLY A 174 13.43 -1.65 -6.40
C GLY A 174 11.96 -1.23 -6.25
N ALA A 175 11.07 -1.91 -6.96
CA ALA A 175 9.62 -1.74 -6.95
C ALA A 175 8.91 -2.97 -6.37
N GLY A 176 9.47 -3.54 -5.29
CA GLY A 176 8.74 -4.45 -4.40
C GLY A 176 7.71 -3.70 -3.53
N VAL A 177 7.17 -4.37 -2.51
CA VAL A 177 6.13 -3.78 -1.63
C VAL A 177 6.58 -2.46 -0.98
N ALA A 178 7.82 -2.37 -0.49
CA ALA A 178 8.37 -1.14 0.07
C ALA A 178 8.58 -0.05 -0.99
N GLY A 179 9.08 -0.42 -2.17
CA GLY A 179 9.28 0.49 -3.30
C GLY A 179 7.96 1.11 -3.76
N LEU A 180 6.94 0.30 -4.02
CA LEU A 180 5.61 0.77 -4.42
C LEU A 180 4.97 1.66 -3.35
N ALA A 181 5.13 1.33 -2.07
CA ALA A 181 4.66 2.18 -0.98
C ALA A 181 5.38 3.54 -0.95
N ALA A 182 6.69 3.56 -1.21
CA ALA A 182 7.46 4.79 -1.31
C ALA A 182 7.05 5.62 -2.54
N ILE A 183 6.82 4.98 -3.69
CA ILE A 183 6.32 5.64 -4.91
C ILE A 183 4.98 6.32 -4.63
N GLY A 184 4.02 5.58 -4.08
CA GLY A 184 2.69 6.12 -3.75
C GLY A 184 2.75 7.28 -2.76
N ALA A 185 3.55 7.15 -1.70
CA ALA A 185 3.72 8.21 -0.72
C ALA A 185 4.36 9.47 -1.34
N ALA A 186 5.46 9.33 -2.09
CA ALA A 186 6.14 10.45 -2.72
C ALA A 186 5.27 11.15 -3.79
N LYS A 187 4.56 10.38 -4.62
CA LYS A 187 3.59 10.90 -5.60
C LYS A 187 2.45 11.66 -4.91
N SER A 188 1.90 11.12 -3.82
CA SER A 188 0.85 11.79 -3.06
C SER A 188 1.29 13.13 -2.44
N MET A 189 2.60 13.29 -2.17
CA MET A 189 3.21 14.53 -1.71
C MET A 189 3.55 15.51 -2.84
N GLY A 190 3.25 15.17 -4.09
CA GLY A 190 3.44 16.04 -5.26
C GLY A 190 4.84 16.05 -5.85
N ALA A 191 5.67 15.04 -5.53
CA ALA A 191 6.97 14.85 -6.17
C ALA A 191 6.83 14.22 -7.56
N ILE A 192 7.85 14.45 -8.40
CA ILE A 192 8.06 13.66 -9.61
C ILE A 192 8.81 12.39 -9.19
N VAL A 193 8.24 11.23 -9.48
CA VAL A 193 8.82 9.94 -9.08
C VAL A 193 9.26 9.16 -10.29
N ARG A 194 10.48 8.66 -10.23
CA ARG A 194 11.06 7.68 -11.13
C ARG A 194 11.35 6.41 -10.36
N ALA A 195 11.18 5.26 -10.99
CA ALA A 195 11.51 4.00 -10.37
C ALA A 195 12.25 3.08 -11.33
N PHE A 196 13.09 2.22 -10.78
CA PHE A 196 13.80 1.17 -11.50
C PHE A 196 13.63 -0.15 -10.73
N ASP A 197 13.37 -1.23 -11.45
CA ASP A 197 13.41 -2.61 -10.95
C ASP A 197 13.91 -3.51 -12.09
N THR A 198 14.59 -4.59 -11.75
CA THR A 198 15.12 -5.55 -12.73
C THR A 198 14.02 -6.42 -13.33
N ARG A 199 12.84 -6.48 -12.70
CA ARG A 199 11.70 -7.28 -13.13
C ARG A 199 10.81 -6.46 -14.07
N PRO A 200 10.54 -6.91 -15.30
CA PRO A 200 9.70 -6.16 -16.23
C PRO A 200 8.23 -6.11 -15.79
N GLU A 201 7.72 -7.12 -15.07
CA GLU A 201 6.31 -7.20 -14.67
C GLU A 201 5.85 -6.12 -13.68
N VAL A 202 6.77 -5.43 -13.00
CA VAL A 202 6.41 -4.31 -12.12
C VAL A 202 6.29 -2.98 -12.83
N LYS A 203 6.64 -2.90 -14.13
CA LYS A 203 6.52 -1.69 -14.94
C LYS A 203 5.10 -1.14 -14.92
N GLU A 204 4.12 -1.98 -15.23
CA GLU A 204 2.71 -1.58 -15.26
C GLU A 204 2.23 -1.10 -13.87
N GLN A 205 2.73 -1.70 -12.79
CA GLN A 205 2.42 -1.28 -11.43
C GLN A 205 2.96 0.11 -11.14
N VAL A 206 4.22 0.39 -11.52
CA VAL A 206 4.84 1.72 -11.35
C VAL A 206 4.12 2.78 -12.18
N GLU A 207 3.84 2.50 -13.45
CA GLU A 207 3.16 3.43 -14.35
C GLU A 207 1.72 3.71 -13.91
N SER A 208 1.01 2.71 -13.36
CA SER A 208 -0.34 2.89 -12.78
C SER A 208 -0.38 3.86 -11.59
N MET A 209 0.78 4.08 -10.95
CA MET A 209 0.95 5.03 -9.85
C MET A 209 1.46 6.41 -10.34
N ASP A 210 1.41 6.66 -11.66
CA ASP A 210 1.88 7.90 -12.30
C ASP A 210 3.38 8.17 -12.07
N ALA A 211 4.18 7.11 -11.93
CA ALA A 211 5.63 7.19 -11.85
C ALA A 211 6.28 6.74 -13.16
N GLU A 212 7.43 7.34 -13.48
CA GLU A 212 8.21 6.99 -14.67
C GLU A 212 9.05 5.74 -14.39
N PHE A 213 8.82 4.66 -15.15
CA PHE A 213 9.63 3.44 -15.04
C PHE A 213 10.86 3.56 -15.94
N LEU A 214 12.05 3.51 -15.33
CA LEU A 214 13.32 3.52 -16.03
C LEU A 214 13.65 2.09 -16.47
N MET A 215 13.90 1.90 -17.77
CA MET A 215 14.29 0.61 -18.35
C MET A 215 15.70 0.67 -18.90
N LEU A 216 16.39 -0.46 -18.83
CA LEU A 216 17.60 -0.75 -19.60
C LEU A 216 17.19 -1.69 -20.72
N ASP A 217 17.57 -1.36 -21.95
CA ASP A 217 17.20 -2.14 -23.13
C ASP A 217 18.18 -3.31 -23.29
N PHE A 218 17.77 -4.51 -22.85
CA PHE A 218 18.49 -5.77 -23.01
C PHE A 218 17.49 -6.86 -23.40
N ASP A 219 17.51 -7.28 -24.66
CA ASP A 219 16.48 -8.16 -25.25
C ASP A 219 16.41 -9.58 -24.64
N ASP A 220 17.46 -10.05 -23.94
CA ASP A 220 17.61 -11.45 -23.51
C ASP A 220 17.80 -11.67 -21.98
N GLU A 221 17.67 -10.64 -21.14
CA GLU A 221 17.89 -10.75 -19.68
C GLU A 221 16.65 -10.39 -18.84
N ASP A 222 15.83 -11.40 -18.53
CA ASP A 222 14.75 -11.30 -17.54
C ASP A 222 15.32 -11.41 -16.11
N GLY A 223 15.14 -10.38 -15.28
CA GLY A 223 15.59 -10.34 -13.89
C GLY A 223 14.69 -11.06 -12.88
N SER A 224 13.61 -11.68 -13.34
CA SER A 224 12.66 -12.40 -12.49
C SER A 224 13.20 -13.77 -12.04
N GLY A 225 12.97 -14.06 -10.75
CA GLY A 225 13.36 -15.28 -10.05
C GLY A 225 12.16 -15.97 -9.39
N GLU A 226 12.42 -17.02 -8.62
CA GLU A 226 11.35 -17.82 -8.01
C GLU A 226 10.55 -17.03 -6.95
N GLY A 227 9.22 -17.24 -6.93
CA GLY A 227 8.33 -16.64 -5.93
C GLY A 227 8.19 -15.12 -6.00
N GLY A 228 8.45 -14.52 -7.17
CA GLY A 228 8.36 -13.08 -7.41
C GLY A 228 9.55 -12.27 -6.88
N TYR A 229 10.66 -12.93 -6.52
CA TYR A 229 11.93 -12.27 -6.17
C TYR A 229 12.81 -12.03 -7.39
N ALA A 230 13.71 -11.04 -7.32
CA ALA A 230 14.71 -10.81 -8.36
C ALA A 230 15.91 -11.79 -8.22
N LYS A 231 16.58 -12.08 -9.34
CA LYS A 231 17.85 -12.84 -9.38
C LYS A 231 19.06 -11.92 -9.63
N ILE A 232 20.27 -12.47 -9.57
CA ILE A 232 21.50 -11.72 -9.91
C ILE A 232 21.59 -11.59 -11.43
N MET A 233 21.84 -10.36 -11.90
CA MET A 233 21.99 -10.00 -13.32
C MET A 233 23.43 -10.18 -13.81
N SER A 234 23.65 -10.12 -15.13
CA SER A 234 25.00 -10.19 -15.71
C SER A 234 25.85 -8.98 -15.35
N GLU A 235 27.17 -9.09 -15.50
CA GLU A 235 28.09 -7.97 -15.29
C GLU A 235 27.81 -6.80 -16.25
N GLU A 236 27.36 -7.10 -17.48
CA GLU A 236 27.02 -6.10 -18.49
C GLU A 236 25.76 -5.32 -18.09
N PHE A 237 24.72 -6.02 -17.62
CA PHE A 237 23.52 -5.41 -17.08
C PHE A 237 23.84 -4.52 -15.87
N ILE A 238 24.60 -5.04 -14.91
CA ILE A 238 25.00 -4.28 -13.71
C ILE A 238 25.78 -3.02 -14.12
N LYS A 239 26.67 -3.11 -15.11
CA LYS A 239 27.41 -1.93 -15.60
C LYS A 239 26.48 -0.88 -16.20
N ALA A 240 25.48 -1.29 -16.98
CA ALA A 240 24.49 -0.39 -17.55
C ALA A 240 23.56 0.22 -16.48
N GLU A 241 23.15 -0.59 -15.50
CA GLU A 241 22.38 -0.19 -14.33
C GLU A 241 23.12 0.88 -13.52
N MET A 242 24.40 0.65 -13.23
CA MET A 242 25.23 1.63 -12.52
C MET A 242 25.42 2.92 -13.33
N ALA A 243 25.53 2.84 -14.66
CA ALA A 243 25.60 4.02 -15.51
C ALA A 243 24.29 4.83 -15.47
N LEU A 244 23.14 4.15 -15.52
CA LEU A 244 21.82 4.78 -15.37
C LEU A 244 21.70 5.49 -14.01
N PHE A 245 22.08 4.82 -12.91
CA PHE A 245 22.02 5.42 -11.59
C PHE A 245 22.97 6.61 -11.44
N ALA A 246 24.15 6.57 -12.04
CA ALA A 246 25.07 7.72 -12.06
C ALA A 246 24.47 8.95 -12.76
N GLU A 247 23.78 8.75 -13.89
CA GLU A 247 23.11 9.86 -14.59
C GLU A 247 21.91 10.38 -13.81
N GLN A 248 21.09 9.49 -13.23
CA GLN A 248 19.94 9.91 -12.40
C GLN A 248 20.37 10.65 -11.12
N ALA A 249 21.43 10.19 -10.44
CA ALA A 249 21.92 10.77 -9.19
C ALA A 249 22.26 12.28 -9.31
N LYS A 250 22.75 12.72 -10.47
CA LYS A 250 23.07 14.14 -10.73
C LYS A 250 21.84 15.05 -10.72
N GLU A 251 20.67 14.52 -11.06
CA GLU A 251 19.48 15.34 -11.26
C GLU A 251 18.38 15.16 -10.20
N VAL A 252 18.30 13.99 -9.55
CA VAL A 252 17.29 13.73 -8.51
C VAL A 252 17.70 14.35 -7.18
N ASP A 253 16.70 14.68 -6.36
CA ASP A 253 16.93 15.28 -5.05
C ASP A 253 16.89 14.23 -3.94
N ILE A 254 16.16 13.13 -4.15
CA ILE A 254 16.00 12.06 -3.18
C ILE A 254 16.15 10.69 -3.86
N ILE A 255 16.91 9.79 -3.24
CA ILE A 255 17.01 8.38 -3.67
C ILE A 255 16.53 7.48 -2.53
N ILE A 256 15.60 6.58 -2.82
CA ILE A 256 15.14 5.53 -1.89
C ILE A 256 15.54 4.18 -2.46
N THR A 257 16.34 3.43 -1.72
CA THR A 257 16.84 2.12 -2.16
C THR A 257 16.22 0.99 -1.35
N THR A 258 15.74 -0.04 -2.05
CA THR A 258 14.98 -1.16 -1.47
C THR A 258 15.43 -2.53 -2.00
N ALA A 259 16.52 -2.56 -2.77
CA ALA A 259 16.98 -3.77 -3.44
C ALA A 259 17.57 -4.76 -2.43
N LEU A 260 16.87 -5.89 -2.26
CA LEU A 260 17.22 -6.93 -1.31
C LEU A 260 17.00 -8.31 -1.93
N ILE A 261 18.02 -9.17 -1.84
CA ILE A 261 17.95 -10.56 -2.29
C ILE A 261 17.97 -11.46 -1.03
N PRO A 262 16.94 -12.28 -0.80
CA PRO A 262 16.90 -13.17 0.36
C PRO A 262 18.17 -14.01 0.52
N GLY A 263 18.76 -13.99 1.71
CA GLY A 263 19.95 -14.79 2.05
C GLY A 263 21.27 -14.26 1.48
N LYS A 264 21.29 -13.12 0.79
CA LYS A 264 22.51 -12.47 0.28
C LYS A 264 22.67 -11.06 0.84
N PRO A 265 23.90 -10.53 0.92
CA PRO A 265 24.11 -9.12 1.20
C PRO A 265 23.40 -8.23 0.18
N ALA A 266 22.99 -7.03 0.61
CA ALA A 266 22.41 -6.04 -0.27
C ALA A 266 23.41 -5.64 -1.37
N PRO A 267 23.01 -5.55 -2.65
CA PRO A 267 23.89 -5.10 -3.72
C PRO A 267 24.23 -3.62 -3.55
N ARG A 268 25.48 -3.25 -3.81
CA ARG A 268 25.96 -1.85 -3.76
C ARG A 268 25.61 -1.13 -5.06
N LEU A 269 24.50 -0.40 -5.06
CA LEU A 269 23.95 0.26 -6.24
C LEU A 269 24.25 1.76 -6.29
N ILE A 270 24.50 2.39 -5.13
CA ILE A 270 24.86 3.81 -5.04
C ILE A 270 26.27 3.94 -4.48
N THR A 271 27.22 4.28 -5.35
CA THR A 271 28.65 4.46 -4.99
C THR A 271 28.91 5.82 -4.34
N ALA A 272 30.03 5.97 -3.63
CA ALA A 272 30.43 7.24 -3.03
C ALA A 272 30.54 8.38 -4.06
N ASP A 273 31.00 8.10 -5.28
CA ASP A 273 31.10 9.10 -6.35
C ASP A 273 29.73 9.54 -6.87
N MET A 274 28.76 8.61 -6.95
CA MET A 274 27.38 8.97 -7.26
C MET A 274 26.79 9.89 -6.19
N VAL A 275 27.03 9.60 -4.90
CA VAL A 275 26.58 10.47 -3.79
C VAL A 275 27.18 11.87 -3.91
N ARG A 276 28.49 11.99 -4.14
CA ARG A 276 29.18 13.28 -4.31
C ARG A 276 28.69 14.08 -5.52
N SER A 277 28.15 13.39 -6.53
CA SER A 277 27.59 14.05 -7.73
C SER A 277 26.18 14.60 -7.52
N MET A 278 25.52 14.23 -6.42
CA MET A 278 24.21 14.75 -6.07
C MET A 278 24.28 16.23 -5.67
N LYS A 279 23.14 16.91 -5.71
CA LYS A 279 23.02 18.29 -5.26
C LYS A 279 23.17 18.40 -3.74
N ASP A 280 23.72 19.51 -3.27
CA ASP A 280 23.70 19.87 -1.85
C ASP A 280 22.26 19.93 -1.31
N GLY A 281 22.06 19.27 -0.16
CA GLY A 281 20.77 19.11 0.50
C GLY A 281 19.98 17.88 0.06
N SER A 282 20.49 17.08 -0.89
CA SER A 282 19.85 15.82 -1.29
C SER A 282 19.79 14.81 -0.14
N VAL A 283 18.89 13.82 -0.27
CA VAL A 283 18.67 12.78 0.74
C VAL A 283 18.70 11.39 0.12
N ILE A 284 19.39 10.45 0.76
CA ILE A 284 19.33 9.03 0.45
C ILE A 284 18.69 8.31 1.61
N VAL A 285 17.72 7.43 1.34
CA VAL A 285 17.15 6.52 2.34
C VAL A 285 17.42 5.08 1.92
N ASP A 286 18.19 4.37 2.73
CA ASP A 286 18.64 3.01 2.47
C ASP A 286 17.87 2.01 3.32
N LEU A 287 16.83 1.39 2.74
CA LEU A 287 16.00 0.41 3.44
C LEU A 287 16.72 -0.94 3.58
N ALA A 288 17.82 -1.16 2.86
CA ALA A 288 18.61 -2.38 2.91
C ALA A 288 19.78 -2.29 3.91
N ALA A 289 19.84 -1.23 4.73
CA ALA A 289 20.93 -0.97 5.69
C ALA A 289 21.22 -2.16 6.64
N GLU A 290 20.20 -2.92 7.06
CA GLU A 290 20.36 -4.09 7.93
C GLU A 290 21.20 -5.21 7.28
N GLN A 291 21.20 -5.32 5.94
CA GLN A 291 21.92 -6.34 5.18
C GLN A 291 23.12 -5.78 4.41
N GLY A 292 23.68 -4.67 4.88
CA GLY A 292 24.88 -4.04 4.33
C GLY A 292 24.62 -2.71 3.63
N GLY A 293 23.39 -2.46 3.17
CA GLY A 293 22.97 -1.22 2.50
C GLY A 293 23.26 -1.21 1.00
N ASN A 294 22.35 -0.58 0.23
CA ASN A 294 22.55 -0.35 -1.19
C ASN A 294 23.47 0.83 -1.48
N CYS A 295 23.63 1.77 -0.54
CA CYS A 295 24.56 2.89 -0.66
C CYS A 295 25.88 2.59 0.08
N GLU A 296 27.01 2.82 -0.58
CA GLU A 296 28.36 2.56 -0.04
C GLU A 296 28.65 3.32 1.26
N LEU A 297 28.08 4.52 1.40
CA LEU A 297 28.30 5.42 2.54
C LEU A 297 27.29 5.21 3.68
N THR A 298 26.37 4.25 3.55
CA THR A 298 25.38 3.92 4.59
C THR A 298 26.07 3.42 5.87
N GLN A 299 25.71 4.03 7.00
CA GLN A 299 25.99 3.48 8.32
C GLN A 299 24.68 3.04 8.98
N PRO A 300 24.53 1.74 9.31
CA PRO A 300 23.32 1.25 9.97
C PRO A 300 23.00 2.04 11.25
N ASP A 301 21.70 2.31 11.42
CA ASP A 301 21.08 3.04 12.54
C ASP A 301 21.48 4.50 12.71
N LYS A 302 22.14 5.09 11.70
CA LYS A 302 22.54 6.49 11.71
C LYS A 302 21.96 7.27 10.55
N VAL A 303 21.96 8.60 10.73
CA VAL A 303 21.90 9.55 9.63
C VAL A 303 23.29 10.14 9.48
N VAL A 304 23.92 9.87 8.35
CA VAL A 304 25.25 10.39 8.02
C VAL A 304 25.08 11.61 7.12
N GLN A 305 25.80 12.69 7.41
CA GLN A 305 25.91 13.83 6.51
C GLN A 305 27.30 13.83 5.89
N THR A 306 27.38 13.74 4.57
CA THR A 306 28.64 13.77 3.82
C THR A 306 28.40 14.43 2.48
N ASP A 307 29.36 15.26 2.04
CA ASP A 307 29.32 15.89 0.70
C ASP A 307 28.00 16.63 0.42
N GLY A 308 27.41 17.27 1.44
CA GLY A 308 26.13 17.99 1.31
C GLY A 308 24.88 17.09 1.29
N VAL A 309 25.02 15.76 1.31
CA VAL A 309 23.93 14.78 1.25
C VAL A 309 23.67 14.16 2.62
N SER A 310 22.38 14.00 2.98
CA SER A 310 21.97 13.24 4.17
C SER A 310 21.65 11.79 3.79
N ILE A 311 22.30 10.82 4.42
CA ILE A 311 22.12 9.39 4.16
C ILE A 311 21.50 8.75 5.40
N ILE A 312 20.27 8.25 5.25
CA ILE A 312 19.47 7.66 6.32
C ILE A 312 19.57 6.13 6.23
N GLY A 313 20.21 5.51 7.23
CA GLY A 313 20.44 4.06 7.31
C GLY A 313 19.70 3.37 8.47
N TYR A 314 18.53 3.85 8.88
CA TYR A 314 17.78 3.26 10.00
C TYR A 314 17.36 1.81 9.70
N THR A 315 17.64 0.88 10.61
CA THR A 315 17.23 -0.54 10.45
C THR A 315 15.87 -0.86 11.08
N ASN A 316 15.23 0.14 11.70
CA ASN A 316 13.99 -0.03 12.46
C ASN A 316 12.83 0.85 11.97
N LEU A 317 12.75 1.15 10.67
CA LEU A 317 11.71 2.04 10.11
C LEU A 317 10.27 1.68 10.56
N PRO A 318 9.82 0.41 10.59
CA PRO A 318 8.48 0.08 11.11
C PRO A 318 8.27 0.46 12.58
N SER A 319 9.32 0.39 13.41
CA SER A 319 9.29 0.85 14.82
C SER A 319 9.14 2.36 14.95
N ARG A 320 9.41 3.13 13.87
CA ARG A 320 9.18 4.59 13.80
C ARG A 320 7.75 4.97 13.44
N LEU A 321 6.92 3.98 13.10
CA LEU A 321 5.48 4.12 12.96
C LEU A 321 4.77 3.04 13.81
N ALA A 322 5.19 2.94 15.08
CA ALA A 322 4.91 1.79 15.94
C ALA A 322 3.42 1.46 16.13
N ALA A 323 2.55 2.47 16.25
CA ALA A 323 1.10 2.23 16.37
C ALA A 323 0.54 1.48 15.16
N GLN A 324 0.80 1.99 13.95
CA GLN A 324 0.35 1.37 12.70
C GLN A 324 1.00 0.00 12.49
N ALA A 325 2.29 -0.13 12.77
CA ALA A 325 3.01 -1.39 12.65
C ALA A 325 2.48 -2.45 13.61
N SER A 326 2.18 -2.08 14.85
CA SER A 326 1.59 -2.99 15.84
C SER A 326 0.20 -3.43 15.40
N GLN A 327 -0.65 -2.52 14.90
CA GLN A 327 -1.99 -2.87 14.42
C GLN A 327 -1.95 -3.85 13.25
N LEU A 328 -1.14 -3.59 12.22
CA LEU A 328 -1.04 -4.51 11.07
C LEU A 328 -0.42 -5.84 11.46
N TYR A 329 0.67 -5.82 12.25
CA TYR A 329 1.31 -7.06 12.71
C TYR A 329 0.38 -7.92 13.58
N ALA A 330 -0.30 -7.30 14.54
CA ALA A 330 -1.31 -7.97 15.36
C ALA A 330 -2.43 -8.57 14.49
N THR A 331 -2.87 -7.87 13.44
CA THR A 331 -3.88 -8.37 12.50
C THR A 331 -3.38 -9.61 11.75
N ASN A 332 -2.12 -9.63 11.30
CA ASN A 332 -1.50 -10.81 10.68
C ASN A 332 -1.48 -12.01 11.64
N LEU A 333 -1.03 -11.79 12.89
CA LEU A 333 -1.02 -12.82 13.93
C LEU A 333 -2.44 -13.35 14.21
N ARG A 334 -3.43 -12.46 14.27
CA ARG A 334 -4.84 -12.84 14.44
C ARG A 334 -5.36 -13.64 13.25
N HIS A 335 -4.97 -13.32 12.02
CA HIS A 335 -5.31 -14.14 10.85
C HIS A 335 -4.73 -15.55 10.93
N MET A 336 -3.46 -15.68 11.33
CA MET A 336 -2.83 -16.99 11.56
C MET A 336 -3.56 -17.76 12.67
N LEU A 337 -3.83 -17.12 13.81
CA LEU A 337 -4.57 -17.74 14.92
C LEU A 337 -5.99 -18.14 14.52
N THR A 338 -6.68 -17.34 13.70
CA THR A 338 -8.01 -17.69 13.19
C THR A 338 -7.96 -18.99 12.38
N ASP A 339 -6.98 -19.14 11.49
CA ASP A 339 -6.82 -20.35 10.68
C ASP A 339 -6.42 -21.56 11.54
N MET A 340 -5.64 -21.34 12.61
CA MET A 340 -5.29 -22.36 13.60
C MET A 340 -6.44 -22.67 14.59
N THR A 341 -7.55 -21.94 14.57
CA THR A 341 -8.67 -22.13 15.54
C THR A 341 -9.99 -22.40 14.80
N PRO A 342 -10.11 -23.52 14.06
CA PRO A 342 -11.29 -23.80 13.24
C PRO A 342 -12.60 -23.85 14.05
N GLY A 343 -12.52 -24.30 15.32
CA GLY A 343 -13.65 -24.39 16.24
C GLY A 343 -14.07 -23.05 16.88
N LYS A 344 -13.27 -21.98 16.75
CA LYS A 344 -13.45 -20.69 17.44
C LYS A 344 -13.68 -20.83 18.96
N ASP A 345 -13.02 -21.82 19.55
CA ASP A 345 -13.13 -22.25 20.95
C ASP A 345 -11.86 -21.91 21.76
N GLY A 346 -10.95 -21.13 21.16
CA GLY A 346 -9.68 -20.75 21.76
C GLY A 346 -8.70 -21.93 21.93
N GLN A 347 -8.85 -22.99 21.14
CA GLN A 347 -7.92 -24.12 21.09
C GLN A 347 -7.24 -24.15 19.72
N ILE A 348 -5.91 -24.04 19.72
CA ILE A 348 -5.16 -24.12 18.46
C ILE A 348 -5.06 -25.56 17.96
N VAL A 349 -5.09 -25.71 16.65
CA VAL A 349 -4.76 -26.91 15.90
C VAL A 349 -3.60 -26.55 14.98
N VAL A 350 -2.44 -27.17 15.21
CA VAL A 350 -1.26 -27.03 14.35
C VAL A 350 -1.38 -28.05 13.22
N ASP A 351 -2.16 -27.70 12.20
CA ASP A 351 -2.36 -28.54 11.02
C ASP A 351 -1.12 -28.49 10.12
N MET A 352 -0.32 -29.57 10.14
CA MET A 352 0.89 -29.68 9.34
C MET A 352 0.62 -30.03 7.86
N GLU A 353 -0.65 -30.28 7.49
CA GLU A 353 -1.09 -30.42 6.11
C GLU A 353 -1.50 -29.06 5.49
N ASP A 354 -1.84 -28.07 6.32
CA ASP A 354 -2.04 -26.70 5.84
C ASP A 354 -0.68 -26.09 5.44
N GLU A 355 -0.55 -25.70 4.18
CA GLU A 355 0.71 -25.21 3.60
C GLU A 355 1.29 -23.98 4.31
N ALA A 356 0.48 -23.04 4.79
CA ALA A 356 1.01 -21.86 5.46
C ALA A 356 1.32 -22.11 6.94
N ILE A 357 0.56 -22.98 7.61
CA ILE A 357 0.91 -23.39 8.98
C ILE A 357 2.17 -24.26 8.96
N ARG A 358 2.27 -25.21 8.02
CA ARG A 358 3.48 -26.01 7.78
C ARG A 358 4.68 -25.13 7.41
N GLY A 359 4.48 -24.14 6.55
CA GLY A 359 5.53 -23.20 6.14
C GLY A 359 6.07 -22.37 7.30
N ALA A 360 5.17 -21.86 8.15
CA ALA A 360 5.54 -21.06 9.32
C ALA A 360 6.10 -21.90 10.48
N THR A 361 5.70 -23.15 10.65
CA THR A 361 6.13 -23.99 11.78
C THR A 361 7.58 -24.45 11.62
N VAL A 362 8.47 -23.96 12.49
CA VAL A 362 9.92 -24.23 12.44
C VAL A 362 10.38 -25.23 13.51
N CYS A 363 9.63 -25.37 14.60
CA CYS A 363 9.82 -26.39 15.63
C CYS A 363 8.47 -26.93 16.08
N LYS A 364 8.39 -28.24 16.35
CA LYS A 364 7.22 -28.88 16.95
C LYS A 364 7.64 -30.14 17.69
N ASP A 365 7.14 -30.32 18.92
CA ASP A 365 7.34 -31.52 19.75
C ASP A 365 8.82 -31.94 19.93
N GLY A 366 9.73 -30.96 20.00
CA GLY A 366 11.17 -31.19 20.15
C GLY A 366 11.91 -31.51 18.86
N GLU A 367 11.23 -31.46 17.71
CA GLU A 367 11.81 -31.69 16.40
C GLU A 367 11.88 -30.37 15.59
N THR A 368 12.97 -30.18 14.85
CA THR A 368 13.10 -29.07 13.90
C THR A 368 12.36 -29.43 12.61
N THR A 369 11.38 -28.61 12.23
CA THR A 369 10.58 -28.78 11.01
C THR A 369 10.99 -27.82 9.88
N TRP A 370 12.01 -26.99 10.14
CA TRP A 370 12.67 -26.13 9.15
C TRP A 370 13.82 -26.88 8.44
N PRO A 371 14.04 -26.66 7.12
CA PRO A 371 13.26 -25.82 6.22
C PRO A 371 11.90 -26.44 5.86
N PRO A 372 10.88 -25.63 5.56
CA PRO A 372 9.63 -26.16 5.06
C PRO A 372 9.85 -26.82 3.68
N PRO A 373 9.02 -27.81 3.30
CA PRO A 373 9.02 -28.31 1.93
C PRO A 373 8.77 -27.14 0.96
N ALA A 374 9.32 -27.24 -0.25
CA ALA A 374 9.00 -26.29 -1.30
C ALA A 374 7.46 -26.19 -1.39
N PRO A 375 6.89 -24.97 -1.39
CA PRO A 375 5.46 -24.82 -1.54
C PRO A 375 5.04 -25.62 -2.75
N LYS A 376 4.01 -26.48 -2.61
CA LYS A 376 3.35 -26.96 -3.82
C LYS A 376 2.90 -25.67 -4.47
N LEU A 377 3.42 -25.38 -5.66
CA LEU A 377 2.85 -24.34 -6.49
C LEU A 377 1.42 -24.81 -6.73
N SER A 378 0.50 -24.43 -5.85
CA SER A 378 -0.87 -24.24 -6.24
C SER A 378 -0.70 -23.23 -7.34
N ALA A 379 -0.68 -23.73 -8.58
CA ALA A 379 -0.84 -22.89 -9.74
C ALA A 379 -2.00 -21.99 -9.33
N ALA A 380 -1.73 -20.70 -9.14
CA ALA A 380 -2.79 -19.73 -9.27
C ALA A 380 -3.53 -20.21 -10.51
N PRO A 381 -4.81 -20.61 -10.42
CA PRO A 381 -5.49 -21.30 -11.51
C PRO A 381 -5.14 -20.51 -12.75
N PRO A 382 -4.35 -21.12 -13.67
CA PRO A 382 -3.46 -20.41 -14.59
C PRO A 382 -4.29 -19.28 -15.12
N GLN A 383 -3.99 -18.05 -14.66
CA GLN A 383 -4.88 -16.89 -14.69
C GLN A 383 -5.76 -17.04 -15.90
N ALA A 384 -6.99 -17.61 -15.72
CA ALA A 384 -7.68 -18.42 -16.75
C ALA A 384 -7.26 -17.83 -18.06
N VAL A 385 -6.32 -18.49 -18.80
CA VAL A 385 -5.76 -17.88 -20.01
C VAL A 385 -7.02 -17.51 -20.73
N SER A 386 -7.31 -16.20 -20.73
CA SER A 386 -8.36 -15.68 -21.55
C SER A 386 -7.84 -16.16 -22.88
N GLU A 387 -8.49 -17.19 -23.43
CA GLU A 387 -8.08 -17.87 -24.65
C GLU A 387 -7.46 -16.78 -25.49
N PRO A 388 -6.17 -16.92 -25.86
CA PRO A 388 -5.37 -15.80 -26.40
C PRO A 388 -6.33 -15.06 -27.27
N VAL A 389 -6.73 -13.82 -26.88
CA VAL A 389 -7.75 -13.08 -27.62
C VAL A 389 -7.27 -13.26 -29.03
N PRO A 390 -7.98 -14.07 -29.86
CA PRO A 390 -7.40 -14.54 -31.09
C PRO A 390 -6.92 -13.28 -31.73
N GLU A 391 -5.62 -13.27 -32.11
CA GLU A 391 -4.95 -12.13 -32.75
C GLU A 391 -6.08 -11.38 -33.41
N VAL A 392 -6.39 -10.18 -32.92
CA VAL A 392 -7.34 -9.35 -33.62
C VAL A 392 -6.56 -9.04 -34.89
N VAL A 393 -6.58 -9.98 -35.86
CA VAL A 393 -6.97 -9.73 -37.23
C VAL A 393 -7.90 -8.58 -37.04
N GLU A 394 -7.45 -7.39 -37.41
CA GLU A 394 -8.30 -6.22 -37.45
C GLU A 394 -9.60 -6.71 -38.07
N GLU A 395 -10.59 -7.00 -37.22
CA GLU A 395 -11.91 -7.35 -37.68
C GLU A 395 -12.33 -6.00 -38.22
N LYS A 396 -12.23 -5.87 -39.56
CA LYS A 396 -12.69 -4.70 -40.29
C LYS A 396 -13.98 -4.32 -39.60
N PRO A 397 -14.06 -3.10 -39.02
CA PRO A 397 -15.10 -2.76 -38.07
C PRO A 397 -16.42 -3.24 -38.63
N SER A 398 -17.04 -4.20 -37.96
CA SER A 398 -18.24 -4.85 -38.44
C SER A 398 -19.25 -3.78 -38.80
N VAL A 399 -19.53 -3.63 -40.09
CA VAL A 399 -20.45 -2.59 -40.57
C VAL A 399 -21.89 -2.94 -40.13
N SER A 400 -22.17 -4.22 -39.82
CA SER A 400 -23.50 -4.69 -39.46
C SER A 400 -23.93 -4.26 -38.06
N GLY A 401 -23.04 -4.19 -37.07
CA GLY A 401 -23.37 -3.74 -35.71
C GLY A 401 -23.89 -2.30 -35.65
N PRO A 402 -23.15 -1.32 -36.19
CA PRO A 402 -23.60 0.07 -36.32
C PRO A 402 -24.85 0.22 -37.21
N ILE A 403 -24.98 -0.57 -38.29
CA ILE A 403 -26.18 -0.56 -39.14
C ILE A 403 -27.41 -1.05 -38.38
N ILE A 404 -27.30 -2.13 -37.60
CA ILE A 404 -28.41 -2.65 -36.79
C ILE A 404 -28.80 -1.64 -35.70
N ALA A 405 -27.82 -1.04 -35.03
CA ALA A 405 -28.07 0.01 -34.05
C ALA A 405 -28.74 1.25 -34.68
N MET A 406 -28.29 1.69 -35.87
CA MET A 406 -28.93 2.77 -36.63
C MET A 406 -30.35 2.39 -37.08
N ALA A 407 -30.58 1.15 -37.51
CA ALA A 407 -31.90 0.69 -37.94
C ALA A 407 -32.89 0.63 -36.77
N LEU A 408 -32.45 0.14 -35.61
CA LEU A 408 -33.25 0.13 -34.37
C LEU A 408 -33.53 1.56 -33.88
N ALA A 409 -32.53 2.44 -33.89
CA ALA A 409 -32.71 3.85 -33.56
C ALA A 409 -33.67 4.54 -34.54
N GLY A 410 -33.56 4.26 -35.85
CA GLY A 410 -34.46 4.76 -36.88
C GLY A 410 -35.90 4.28 -36.71
N LEU A 411 -36.10 3.00 -36.39
CA LEU A 411 -37.42 2.43 -36.08
C LEU A 411 -38.02 3.05 -34.81
N ALA A 412 -37.22 3.28 -33.77
CA ALA A 412 -37.65 3.97 -32.57
C ALA A 412 -38.06 5.43 -32.85
N LEU A 413 -37.29 6.15 -33.68
CA LEU A 413 -37.62 7.51 -34.12
C LEU A 413 -38.88 7.57 -34.98
N LEU A 414 -39.10 6.59 -35.87
CA LEU A 414 -40.33 6.46 -36.65
C LEU A 414 -41.55 6.16 -35.77
N GLY A 415 -41.40 5.24 -34.81
CA GLY A 415 -42.45 4.93 -33.83
C GLY A 415 -42.81 6.14 -32.96
N LEU A 416 -41.81 6.90 -32.53
CA LEU A 416 -42.00 8.13 -31.77
C LEU A 416 -42.72 9.19 -32.62
N GLY A 417 -42.31 9.40 -33.87
CA GLY A 417 -42.93 10.35 -34.79
C GLY A 417 -44.37 10.01 -35.18
N ALA A 418 -44.77 8.74 -35.13
CA ALA A 418 -46.14 8.31 -35.43
C ALA A 418 -47.16 8.65 -34.32
N VAL A 419 -46.69 8.78 -33.07
CA VAL A 419 -47.56 8.95 -31.89
C VAL A 419 -47.35 10.33 -31.23
N ALA A 420 -46.23 11.00 -31.48
CA ALA A 420 -45.88 12.25 -30.83
C ALA A 420 -46.65 13.47 -31.38
N PRO A 421 -47.14 14.37 -30.51
CA PRO A 421 -47.69 15.67 -30.92
C PRO A 421 -46.66 16.55 -31.65
N PRO A 422 -47.07 17.45 -32.57
CA PRO A 422 -46.15 18.36 -33.26
C PRO A 422 -45.30 19.24 -32.33
N SER A 423 -45.85 19.66 -31.19
CA SER A 423 -45.12 20.41 -30.16
C SER A 423 -44.01 19.60 -29.50
N PHE A 424 -44.21 18.29 -29.33
CA PHE A 424 -43.18 17.39 -28.82
C PHE A 424 -42.03 17.23 -29.83
N MET A 425 -42.34 17.12 -31.13
CA MET A 425 -41.32 16.96 -32.17
C MET A 425 -40.34 18.15 -32.24
N ALA A 426 -40.83 19.37 -32.01
CA ALA A 426 -39.98 20.56 -31.92
C ALA A 426 -39.00 20.46 -30.73
N HIS A 427 -39.49 20.13 -29.53
CA HIS A 427 -38.65 19.97 -28.34
C HIS A 427 -37.68 18.79 -28.45
N PHE A 428 -38.13 17.67 -29.03
CA PHE A 428 -37.32 16.49 -29.24
C PHE A 428 -36.17 16.75 -30.23
N THR A 429 -36.43 17.49 -31.31
CA THR A 429 -35.38 17.90 -32.25
C THR A 429 -34.30 18.75 -31.56
N VAL A 430 -34.73 19.73 -30.75
CA VAL A 430 -33.80 20.57 -29.96
C VAL A 430 -33.00 19.72 -28.98
N PHE A 431 -33.63 18.74 -28.32
CA PHE A 431 -32.96 17.82 -27.39
C PHE A 431 -31.86 17.01 -28.10
N VAL A 432 -32.17 16.37 -29.23
CA VAL A 432 -31.19 15.57 -29.99
C VAL A 432 -30.00 16.42 -30.44
N LEU A 433 -30.26 17.60 -31.01
CA LEU A 433 -29.18 18.52 -31.41
C LEU A 433 -28.35 18.99 -30.22
N SER A 434 -28.97 19.23 -29.07
CA SER A 434 -28.27 19.62 -27.84
C SER A 434 -27.36 18.51 -27.31
N CYS A 435 -27.76 17.23 -27.44
CA CYS A 435 -26.90 16.09 -27.08
C CYS A 435 -25.66 16.00 -27.98
N PHE A 436 -25.81 16.20 -29.29
CA PHE A 436 -24.68 16.24 -30.22
C PHE A 436 -23.71 17.39 -29.91
N ILE A 437 -24.25 18.59 -29.68
CA ILE A 437 -23.45 19.75 -29.28
C ILE A 437 -22.72 19.47 -27.96
N GLY A 438 -23.43 18.93 -26.95
CA GLY A 438 -22.84 18.58 -25.66
C GLY A 438 -21.70 17.57 -25.78
N TYR A 439 -21.87 16.52 -26.58
CA TYR A 439 -20.83 15.53 -26.86
C TYR A 439 -19.58 16.18 -27.46
N MET A 440 -19.76 16.98 -28.52
CA MET A 440 -18.63 17.65 -29.19
C MET A 440 -17.93 18.67 -28.29
N VAL A 441 -18.67 19.41 -27.46
CA VAL A 441 -18.10 20.44 -26.59
C VAL A 441 -17.31 19.82 -25.45
N ILE A 442 -17.84 18.78 -24.80
CA ILE A 442 -17.18 18.14 -23.65
C ILE A 442 -15.89 17.42 -24.08
N TRP A 443 -15.91 16.75 -25.24
CA TRP A 443 -14.76 16.00 -25.74
C TRP A 443 -13.54 16.89 -26.05
N ASN A 444 -13.77 18.18 -26.28
CA ASN A 444 -12.72 19.15 -26.59
C ASN A 444 -12.21 19.92 -25.36
N VAL A 445 -12.65 19.58 -24.15
CA VAL A 445 -12.16 20.21 -22.92
C VAL A 445 -10.81 19.60 -22.54
N SER A 446 -9.84 20.45 -22.23
CA SER A 446 -8.53 19.98 -21.75
C SER A 446 -8.67 19.18 -20.44
N PRO A 447 -7.94 18.06 -20.25
CA PRO A 447 -8.02 17.25 -19.03
C PRO A 447 -7.78 18.04 -17.74
N ALA A 448 -6.93 19.07 -17.80
CA ALA A 448 -6.64 19.95 -16.66
C ALA A 448 -7.87 20.77 -16.17
N LEU A 449 -8.91 20.88 -17.00
CA LEU A 449 -10.13 21.65 -16.73
C LEU A 449 -11.33 20.76 -16.39
N HIS A 450 -11.18 19.44 -16.23
CA HIS A 450 -12.29 18.55 -15.89
C HIS A 450 -12.96 18.91 -14.55
N THR A 451 -12.19 19.30 -13.53
CA THR A 451 -12.76 19.70 -12.24
C THR A 451 -13.52 21.04 -12.31
N PRO A 452 -12.98 22.10 -12.95
CA PRO A 452 -13.77 23.29 -13.30
C PRO A 452 -15.01 22.98 -14.13
N LEU A 453 -14.92 22.08 -15.11
CA LEU A 453 -16.06 21.65 -15.94
C LEU A 453 -17.17 21.03 -15.10
N MET A 454 -16.83 20.13 -14.16
CA MET A 454 -17.79 19.55 -13.21
C MET A 454 -18.47 20.61 -12.34
N SER A 455 -17.70 21.62 -11.89
CA SER A 455 -18.25 22.73 -11.11
C SER A 455 -19.23 23.59 -11.93
N VAL A 456 -18.93 23.85 -13.20
CA VAL A 456 -19.80 24.59 -14.12
C VAL A 456 -21.07 23.82 -14.44
N THR A 457 -20.97 22.52 -14.75
CA THR A 457 -22.14 21.71 -15.07
C THR A 457 -23.08 21.57 -13.88
N ASN A 458 -22.54 21.52 -12.65
CA ASN A 458 -23.34 21.58 -11.44
C ASN A 458 -24.03 22.94 -11.23
N ALA A 459 -23.41 24.05 -11.63
CA ALA A 459 -24.07 25.36 -11.60
C ALA A 459 -25.23 25.41 -12.63
N ILE A 460 -24.98 24.95 -13.86
CA ILE A 460 -25.93 24.96 -14.98
C ILE A 460 -27.12 24.02 -14.74
N SER A 461 -26.91 22.87 -14.07
CA SER A 461 -27.99 21.92 -13.76
C SER A 461 -29.13 22.54 -12.94
N SER A 462 -28.85 23.66 -12.27
CA SER A 462 -29.84 24.48 -11.55
C SER A 462 -30.83 25.21 -12.45
N ILE A 463 -30.78 25.03 -13.77
CA ILE A 463 -31.80 25.52 -14.72
C ILE A 463 -33.23 25.08 -14.35
N ILE A 464 -33.37 24.04 -13.53
CA ILE A 464 -34.63 23.64 -12.89
C ILE A 464 -35.34 24.79 -12.13
N VAL A 465 -34.61 25.86 -11.76
CA VAL A 465 -35.19 27.09 -11.21
C VAL A 465 -36.27 27.71 -12.11
N ILE A 466 -36.13 27.58 -13.45
CA ILE A 466 -37.11 28.09 -14.41
C ILE A 466 -38.45 27.38 -14.22
N GLY A 467 -38.43 26.06 -14.00
CA GLY A 467 -39.63 25.28 -13.73
C GLY A 467 -40.31 25.72 -12.43
N ALA A 468 -39.52 25.98 -11.38
CA ALA A 468 -40.04 26.46 -10.11
C ALA A 468 -40.64 27.88 -10.22
N LEU A 469 -39.99 28.79 -10.95
CA LEU A 469 -40.49 30.15 -11.20
C LEU A 469 -41.82 30.16 -11.96
N LEU A 470 -42.04 29.21 -12.88
CA LEU A 470 -43.31 29.07 -13.58
C LEU A 470 -44.45 28.54 -12.69
N GLN A 471 -44.12 27.83 -11.61
CA GLN A 471 -45.09 27.20 -10.71
C GLN A 471 -45.38 28.01 -9.44
N VAL A 472 -44.54 28.99 -9.11
CA VAL A 472 -44.66 29.76 -7.85
C VAL A 472 -45.91 30.63 -7.79
N SER A 473 -46.49 31.00 -8.93
CA SER A 473 -47.70 31.82 -9.02
C SER A 473 -49.00 31.00 -9.13
N VAL A 474 -48.95 29.68 -8.94
CA VAL A 474 -50.13 28.80 -9.04
C VAL A 474 -50.92 28.82 -7.73
N ALA A 475 -52.26 28.81 -7.82
CA ALA A 475 -53.18 28.94 -6.68
C ALA A 475 -53.14 27.79 -5.64
N ASN A 476 -52.31 26.76 -5.85
CA ASN A 476 -52.16 25.63 -4.93
C ASN A 476 -51.02 25.92 -3.95
N GLU A 477 -51.36 26.08 -2.67
CA GLU A 477 -50.40 26.43 -1.61
C GLU A 477 -49.24 25.43 -1.50
N THR A 478 -49.49 24.13 -1.66
CA THR A 478 -48.45 23.09 -1.58
C THR A 478 -47.44 23.24 -2.72
N ILE A 479 -47.93 23.49 -3.94
CA ILE A 479 -47.08 23.67 -5.12
C ILE A 479 -46.28 24.97 -4.98
N MET A 480 -46.91 26.05 -4.49
CA MET A 480 -46.25 27.32 -4.23
C MET A 480 -45.09 27.17 -3.24
N TRP A 481 -45.28 26.46 -2.12
CA TRP A 481 -44.22 26.25 -1.14
C TRP A 481 -43.09 25.36 -1.65
N ILE A 482 -43.40 24.31 -2.41
CA ILE A 482 -42.39 23.46 -3.07
C ILE A 482 -41.58 24.28 -4.08
N ALA A 483 -42.25 25.12 -4.88
CA ALA A 483 -41.61 26.00 -5.84
C ALA A 483 -40.71 27.03 -5.15
N ALA A 484 -41.20 27.69 -4.09
CA ALA A 484 -40.41 28.65 -3.31
C ALA A 484 -39.14 28.03 -2.70
N PHE A 485 -39.27 26.83 -2.13
CA PHE A 485 -38.13 26.07 -1.60
C PHE A 485 -37.14 25.66 -2.70
N THR A 486 -37.65 25.22 -3.85
CA THR A 486 -36.84 24.86 -5.02
C THR A 486 -36.06 26.08 -5.54
N ILE A 487 -36.70 27.25 -5.62
CA ILE A 487 -36.04 28.51 -6.00
C ILE A 487 -34.90 28.85 -5.04
N LEU A 488 -35.11 28.68 -3.73
CA LEU A 488 -34.08 28.94 -2.72
C LEU A 488 -32.86 28.03 -2.91
N ILE A 489 -33.05 26.71 -2.97
CA ILE A 489 -31.95 25.73 -3.10
C ILE A 489 -31.20 25.93 -4.41
N THR A 490 -31.93 26.09 -5.51
CA THR A 490 -31.32 26.26 -6.85
C THR A 490 -30.54 27.57 -6.93
N SER A 491 -31.01 28.65 -6.31
CA SER A 491 -30.27 29.91 -6.23
C SER A 491 -28.95 29.77 -5.47
N ILE A 492 -28.93 28.99 -4.38
CA ILE A 492 -27.69 28.67 -3.65
C ILE A 492 -26.74 27.86 -4.53
N ASN A 493 -27.24 26.85 -5.24
CA ASN A 493 -26.41 26.02 -6.12
C ASN A 493 -25.85 26.81 -7.33
N ILE A 494 -26.63 27.74 -7.90
CA ILE A 494 -26.17 28.67 -8.95
C ILE A 494 -25.04 29.55 -8.41
N ALA A 495 -25.28 30.25 -7.30
CA ALA A 495 -24.30 31.18 -6.73
C ALA A 495 -23.02 30.46 -6.30
N GLY A 496 -23.15 29.33 -5.62
CA GLY A 496 -22.02 28.51 -5.18
C GLY A 496 -21.23 27.92 -6.35
N GLY A 497 -21.92 27.28 -7.30
CA GLY A 497 -21.30 26.64 -8.45
C GLY A 497 -20.52 27.62 -9.33
N PHE A 498 -21.08 28.81 -9.62
CA PHE A 498 -20.35 29.84 -10.37
C PHE A 498 -19.22 30.47 -9.57
N ALA A 499 -19.38 30.72 -8.27
CA ALA A 499 -18.32 31.28 -7.43
C ALA A 499 -17.11 30.34 -7.30
N VAL A 500 -17.37 29.05 -7.11
CA VAL A 500 -16.33 28.02 -7.02
C VAL A 500 -15.64 27.82 -8.36
N THR A 501 -16.42 27.75 -9.45
CA THR A 501 -15.86 27.72 -10.81
C THR A 501 -14.94 28.91 -11.05
N TYR A 502 -15.42 30.13 -10.74
CA TYR A 502 -14.65 31.35 -10.96
C TYR A 502 -13.33 31.31 -10.20
N ARG A 503 -13.35 30.93 -8.92
CA ARG A 503 -12.12 30.75 -8.12
C ARG A 503 -11.19 29.70 -8.73
N MET A 504 -11.72 28.58 -9.19
CA MET A 504 -10.91 27.54 -9.83
C MET A 504 -10.24 28.04 -11.10
N LEU A 505 -10.98 28.72 -11.97
CA LEU A 505 -10.44 29.26 -13.21
C LEU A 505 -9.45 30.40 -12.98
N ASP A 506 -9.64 31.21 -11.94
CA ASP A 506 -8.72 32.30 -11.60
C ASP A 506 -7.35 31.77 -11.13
N MET A 507 -7.28 30.57 -10.54
CA MET A 507 -6.01 29.88 -10.26
C MET A 507 -5.23 29.49 -11.53
N PHE A 508 -5.88 29.44 -12.70
CA PHE A 508 -5.23 29.16 -13.98
C PHE A 508 -4.82 30.42 -14.76
N ARG A 509 -5.21 31.63 -14.29
CA ARG A 509 -4.74 32.89 -14.88
C ARG A 509 -3.31 33.18 -14.41
N LYS A 510 -2.44 33.45 -15.38
CA LYS A 510 -1.02 33.79 -15.15
C LYS A 510 -0.87 35.20 -14.60
#